data_AF-A0A2E6EQ99-F1
#
_entry.id   AF-A0A2E6EQ99-F1
#
_cell.length_a   1.000
_cell.length_b   1.000
_cell.length_c   1.000
_cell.angle_alpha   90.00
_cell.angle_beta   90.00
_cell.angle_gamma   90.00
#
_symmetry.space_group_name_H-M   'P 1'
#
loop_
_entity.id
_entity.type
_entity.pdbx_description
1 polymer ?
#
loop_
_entity_poly.entity_id
_entity_poly.type
_entity_poly.pdbx_seq_one_letter_code
_entity_poly.pdbx_strand_id
1 'polypeptide(L)'
;MNQSSVYRWLLCSGLTAGLLSCNPGGEGSTAGACTDQIDNDDDGLFDCQDPDCFGSPLCIAPFEGDQSGECADDADNDRDGLFDCEDPDCQGASPCNPSNDDDDSADDDDDSTGDDDDSAGDDDDASGDDDSAGDDDDASGDDDSAGDDDDSAGDDDDSASPATDPFTGDVTFSTSVQMLEFCTRRSTVDGDLIFSGTELVDTGSLSCLTSVGGDLIATSTSLQSLVLPALTLLQGNLEIAQNLDLIRLHLNGLNQVPGHLSLYFNPRLYDWDLSAINQVGTDLQLFHNQAIIDLSGLSGLQSVGGELNLGFNIQLSEAALPQLTSTGGSLEISHNAEAAQLTLASLYSVGGNLRIRTLDMLDQLSMPSLYSVTGDFLVAHNPVLPTAQAEALRDQLLAAGGIGGTILIEHNQ
;
A
#
# COMPACT_ATOMS: atom_id res chain seq x y z
N MET A 1 14.77 -64.94 12.03
CA MET A 1 13.66 -64.21 11.39
C MET A 1 14.17 -62.81 11.08
N ASN A 2 14.29 -62.49 9.77
CA ASN A 2 14.57 -61.22 9.06
C ASN A 2 15.47 -60.16 9.74
N GLN A 3 16.72 -59.84 9.32
CA GLN A 3 17.24 -59.35 8.01
C GLN A 3 16.38 -58.17 7.48
N SER A 4 16.85 -56.93 7.27
CA SER A 4 18.20 -56.50 6.88
C SER A 4 18.37 -54.97 7.11
N SER A 5 19.30 -54.57 7.97
CA SER A 5 20.04 -53.31 7.82
C SER A 5 21.29 -53.64 7.02
N VAL A 6 21.51 -52.97 5.88
CA VAL A 6 22.80 -53.01 5.19
C VAL A 6 23.21 -51.58 4.86
N TYR A 7 24.15 -51.07 5.63
CA TYR A 7 25.07 -50.03 5.17
C TYR A 7 25.85 -50.54 3.95
N ARG A 8 25.96 -49.75 2.89
CA ARG A 8 27.13 -49.85 2.00
C ARG A 8 27.40 -48.56 1.24
N TRP A 9 28.49 -47.92 1.66
CA TRP A 9 29.26 -46.94 0.90
C TRP A 9 29.64 -47.50 -0.48
N LEU A 10 29.44 -46.70 -1.53
CA LEU A 10 30.04 -46.88 -2.86
C LEU A 10 30.44 -45.50 -3.41
N LEU A 11 31.72 -45.20 -3.21
CA LEU A 11 32.67 -44.49 -4.08
C LEU A 11 32.11 -43.50 -5.11
N CYS A 12 32.44 -42.21 -4.95
CA CYS A 12 32.68 -41.31 -6.07
C CYS A 12 34.11 -40.79 -5.99
N SER A 13 35.01 -41.42 -6.75
CA SER A 13 36.42 -41.06 -6.84
C SER A 13 36.79 -40.92 -8.32
N GLY A 14 37.34 -39.77 -8.71
CA GLY A 14 38.06 -39.61 -9.98
C GLY A 14 37.69 -38.35 -10.76
N LEU A 15 38.70 -37.51 -10.99
CA LEU A 15 38.71 -36.35 -11.88
C LEU A 15 38.04 -36.64 -13.23
N THR A 16 37.08 -35.81 -13.63
CA THR A 16 37.12 -34.98 -14.86
C THR A 16 35.94 -34.02 -14.83
N ALA A 17 36.15 -32.80 -15.33
CA ALA A 17 35.16 -31.73 -15.40
C ALA A 17 33.86 -32.15 -16.11
N GLY A 18 32.74 -31.60 -15.63
CA GLY A 18 31.48 -31.55 -16.36
C GLY A 18 30.37 -32.45 -15.79
N LEU A 19 29.36 -31.81 -15.21
CA LEU A 19 27.96 -32.22 -15.10
C LEU A 19 27.67 -33.56 -14.41
N LEU A 20 26.98 -33.52 -13.25
CA LEU A 20 25.64 -34.10 -13.06
C LEU A 20 25.19 -33.92 -11.59
N SER A 21 24.09 -33.17 -11.42
CA SER A 21 23.24 -33.17 -10.23
C SER A 21 22.55 -34.53 -10.06
N CYS A 22 22.32 -34.94 -8.82
CA CYS A 22 21.40 -36.00 -8.45
C CYS A 22 20.60 -35.52 -7.22
N ASN A 23 19.40 -35.00 -7.45
CA ASN A 23 18.29 -35.13 -6.50
C ASN A 23 16.98 -35.33 -7.29
N PRO A 24 16.20 -36.40 -7.07
CA PRO A 24 15.00 -36.71 -7.86
C PRO A 24 13.71 -36.22 -7.19
N GLY A 25 13.64 -34.93 -6.84
CA GLY A 25 12.46 -34.33 -6.20
C GLY A 25 12.36 -32.82 -6.41
N GLY A 26 12.72 -32.34 -7.60
CA GLY A 26 12.76 -30.89 -7.90
C GLY A 26 11.40 -30.22 -7.74
N GLU A 27 11.42 -28.92 -7.46
CA GLU A 27 10.24 -28.07 -7.56
C GLU A 27 9.55 -28.23 -8.93
N GLY A 28 8.21 -28.24 -8.95
CA GLY A 28 7.45 -28.55 -10.18
C GLY A 28 7.42 -30.01 -10.65
N SER A 29 8.09 -30.94 -9.94
CA SER A 29 8.03 -32.39 -10.26
C SER A 29 6.69 -33.05 -9.91
N THR A 30 5.85 -32.38 -9.12
CA THR A 30 4.50 -32.86 -8.73
C THR A 30 3.47 -31.73 -8.81
N ALA A 31 2.21 -32.08 -9.06
CA ALA A 31 1.13 -31.09 -9.18
C ALA A 31 0.88 -30.40 -7.83
N GLY A 32 1.06 -29.08 -7.78
CA GLY A 32 0.87 -28.24 -6.60
C GLY A 32 2.16 -27.78 -5.91
N ALA A 33 3.32 -28.38 -6.24
CA ALA A 33 4.61 -28.04 -5.64
C ALA A 33 4.99 -26.57 -5.86
N CYS A 34 4.70 -26.02 -7.05
CA CYS A 34 4.99 -24.62 -7.35
C CYS A 34 4.08 -23.57 -6.65
N THR A 35 3.23 -23.97 -5.71
CA THR A 35 2.23 -23.07 -5.07
C THR A 35 1.93 -23.41 -3.60
N ASP A 36 2.72 -24.30 -2.99
CA ASP A 36 2.46 -24.83 -1.65
C ASP A 36 3.31 -24.19 -0.53
N GLN A 37 4.14 -23.20 -0.85
CA GLN A 37 5.00 -22.44 0.05
C GLN A 37 6.06 -23.29 0.77
N ILE A 38 6.45 -24.40 0.16
CA ILE A 38 7.47 -25.30 0.66
C ILE A 38 8.59 -25.36 -0.38
N ASP A 39 9.83 -25.32 0.08
CA ASP A 39 11.01 -25.62 -0.73
C ASP A 39 11.16 -27.16 -0.81
N ASN A 40 10.62 -27.76 -1.88
CA ASN A 40 10.50 -29.22 -1.99
C ASN A 40 11.81 -29.92 -2.42
N ASP A 41 12.84 -29.16 -2.80
CA ASP A 41 14.16 -29.69 -3.16
C ASP A 41 15.36 -29.15 -2.33
N ASP A 42 15.06 -28.34 -1.31
CA ASP A 42 15.96 -27.73 -0.32
C ASP A 42 17.03 -26.81 -0.94
N ASP A 43 16.74 -26.16 -2.08
CA ASP A 43 17.69 -25.27 -2.76
C ASP A 43 17.66 -23.81 -2.27
N GLY A 44 16.68 -23.49 -1.40
CA GLY A 44 16.47 -22.20 -0.77
C GLY A 44 15.46 -21.30 -1.49
N LEU A 45 14.87 -21.77 -2.59
CA LEU A 45 13.77 -21.15 -3.31
C LEU A 45 12.51 -22.03 -3.16
N PHE A 46 11.34 -21.43 -3.31
CA PHE A 46 10.07 -22.15 -3.21
C PHE A 46 9.04 -21.53 -4.15
N ASP A 47 8.05 -22.32 -4.54
CA ASP A 47 6.97 -21.91 -5.45
C ASP A 47 7.47 -21.25 -6.75
N CYS A 48 6.81 -20.18 -7.21
CA CYS A 48 7.15 -19.43 -8.41
C CYS A 48 8.46 -18.62 -8.32
N GLN A 49 9.11 -18.61 -7.15
CA GLN A 49 10.46 -18.06 -7.00
C GLN A 49 11.52 -19.10 -7.36
N ASP A 50 11.12 -20.37 -7.50
CA ASP A 50 11.98 -21.48 -7.87
C ASP A 50 12.16 -21.61 -9.40
N PRO A 51 13.42 -21.66 -9.92
CA PRO A 51 13.71 -21.85 -11.33
C PRO A 51 13.16 -23.15 -11.93
N ASP A 52 12.97 -24.20 -11.13
CA ASP A 52 12.42 -25.48 -11.57
C ASP A 52 10.90 -25.40 -11.82
N CYS A 53 10.25 -24.33 -11.34
CA CYS A 53 8.86 -23.98 -11.65
C CYS A 53 8.67 -23.17 -12.95
N PHE A 54 9.75 -22.89 -13.69
CA PHE A 54 9.72 -22.16 -14.96
C PHE A 54 8.98 -22.96 -16.04
N GLY A 55 7.71 -22.60 -16.28
CA GLY A 55 6.80 -23.29 -17.21
C GLY A 55 5.58 -23.94 -16.55
N SER A 56 5.43 -23.83 -15.22
CA SER A 56 4.18 -24.17 -14.53
C SER A 56 3.09 -23.17 -14.91
N PRO A 57 1.89 -23.60 -15.39
CA PRO A 57 0.77 -22.72 -15.69
C PRO A 57 0.25 -21.89 -14.51
N LEU A 58 0.71 -22.21 -13.30
CA LEU A 58 0.35 -21.54 -12.05
C LEU A 58 1.36 -20.45 -11.65
N CYS A 59 2.50 -20.35 -12.35
CA CYS A 59 3.62 -19.43 -12.05
C CYS A 59 4.02 -18.53 -13.22
N ILE A 60 3.29 -18.58 -14.33
CA ILE A 60 3.45 -17.61 -15.41
C ILE A 60 2.79 -16.32 -14.91
N ALA A 61 3.57 -15.24 -14.77
CA ALA A 61 3.01 -13.89 -14.68
C ALA A 61 2.03 -13.69 -15.87
N PRO A 62 0.95 -12.91 -15.74
CA PRO A 62 0.12 -12.60 -16.91
C PRO A 62 1.06 -12.14 -18.03
N PHE A 63 0.97 -12.75 -19.22
CA PHE A 63 1.80 -12.41 -20.38
C PHE A 63 1.06 -11.38 -21.22
N GLU A 64 1.77 -10.55 -21.98
CA GLU A 64 1.18 -9.54 -22.85
C GLU A 64 0.20 -10.21 -23.86
N GLY A 65 -1.10 -9.91 -23.75
CA GLY A 65 -2.15 -10.49 -24.61
C GLY A 65 -2.94 -11.64 -23.98
N ASP A 66 -2.80 -11.88 -22.68
CA ASP A 66 -3.63 -12.83 -21.93
C ASP A 66 -5.07 -12.33 -21.71
N GLN A 67 -5.32 -11.03 -21.85
CA GLN A 67 -6.63 -10.40 -21.92
C GLN A 67 -6.86 -9.62 -23.22
N SER A 68 -8.14 -9.42 -23.52
CA SER A 68 -8.56 -8.72 -24.74
C SER A 68 -8.26 -7.22 -24.64
N GLY A 69 -7.33 -6.74 -25.47
CA GLY A 69 -7.00 -5.32 -25.60
C GLY A 69 -5.59 -4.96 -25.15
N GLU A 70 -4.90 -5.87 -24.46
CA GLU A 70 -3.55 -5.67 -23.92
C GLU A 70 -2.45 -5.62 -25.00
N CYS A 71 -2.73 -6.10 -26.22
CA CYS A 71 -1.78 -5.98 -27.34
C CYS A 71 -1.95 -4.67 -28.14
N ALA A 72 -2.66 -3.67 -27.59
CA ALA A 72 -2.92 -2.39 -28.26
C ALA A 72 -3.25 -1.24 -27.28
N ASP A 73 -2.80 -1.30 -26.02
CA ASP A 73 -3.12 -0.33 -24.97
C ASP A 73 -1.91 0.48 -24.44
N ASP A 74 -0.76 0.41 -25.12
CA ASP A 74 0.49 1.12 -24.80
C ASP A 74 1.04 0.79 -23.39
N ALA A 75 0.67 -0.36 -22.82
CA ALA A 75 1.05 -0.78 -21.47
C ALA A 75 1.78 -2.14 -21.46
N ASP A 76 2.96 -2.15 -20.86
CA ASP A 76 3.75 -3.34 -20.53
C ASP A 76 3.07 -4.09 -19.36
N ASN A 77 2.12 -4.94 -19.71
CA ASN A 77 1.17 -5.58 -18.79
C ASN A 77 1.78 -6.78 -18.07
N ASP A 78 2.82 -7.38 -18.64
CA ASP A 78 3.61 -8.45 -18.04
C ASP A 78 4.93 -7.99 -17.41
N ARG A 79 5.32 -6.73 -17.64
CA ARG A 79 6.47 -6.02 -17.06
C ARG A 79 7.82 -6.58 -17.51
N ASP A 80 7.88 -7.16 -18.70
CA ASP A 80 9.11 -7.67 -19.28
C ASP A 80 9.95 -6.58 -19.99
N GLY A 81 9.35 -5.39 -20.16
CA GLY A 81 9.97 -4.21 -20.76
C GLY A 81 9.66 -4.02 -22.25
N LEU A 82 8.81 -4.86 -22.82
CA LEU A 82 8.20 -4.72 -24.13
C LEU A 82 6.70 -4.44 -23.96
N PHE A 83 6.05 -3.90 -24.99
CA PHE A 83 4.61 -3.61 -24.92
C PHE A 83 3.96 -3.74 -26.30
N ASP A 84 2.66 -4.03 -26.32
CA ASP A 84 1.80 -4.22 -27.49
C ASP A 84 2.41 -5.15 -28.55
N CYS A 85 2.39 -4.73 -29.82
CA CYS A 85 2.94 -5.48 -30.94
C CYS A 85 4.48 -5.50 -30.98
N GLU A 86 5.16 -4.75 -30.11
CA GLU A 86 6.60 -4.89 -29.89
C GLU A 86 6.91 -6.08 -28.97
N ASP A 87 5.91 -6.60 -28.27
CA ASP A 87 5.99 -7.76 -27.41
C ASP A 87 5.92 -9.10 -28.20
N PRO A 88 6.86 -10.04 -27.98
CA PRO A 88 6.84 -11.37 -28.58
C PRO A 88 5.58 -12.20 -28.27
N ASP A 89 4.95 -11.99 -27.12
CA ASP A 89 3.77 -12.72 -26.67
C ASP A 89 2.49 -12.23 -27.36
N CYS A 90 2.50 -11.02 -27.92
CA CYS A 90 1.45 -10.48 -28.79
C CYS A 90 1.54 -10.93 -30.27
N GLN A 91 2.51 -11.77 -30.64
CA GLN A 91 2.68 -12.26 -32.01
C GLN A 91 1.51 -13.16 -32.46
N GLY A 92 0.57 -12.56 -33.18
CA GLY A 92 -0.63 -13.23 -33.71
C GLY A 92 -1.95 -12.66 -33.19
N ALA A 93 -1.90 -11.67 -32.30
CA ALA A 93 -3.07 -10.91 -31.89
C ALA A 93 -3.69 -10.15 -33.08
N SER A 94 -5.02 -10.04 -33.12
CA SER A 94 -5.77 -9.35 -34.17
C SER A 94 -5.27 -7.92 -34.49
N PRO A 95 -4.89 -7.06 -33.51
CA PRO A 95 -4.34 -5.73 -33.81
C PRO A 95 -2.92 -5.75 -34.40
N CYS A 96 -2.15 -6.84 -34.20
CA CYS A 96 -0.75 -6.95 -34.64
C CYS A 96 -0.58 -7.71 -35.97
N ASN A 97 -1.68 -8.10 -36.62
CA ASN A 97 -1.65 -8.79 -37.91
C ASN A 97 -2.27 -7.92 -39.03
N PRO A 98 -1.48 -7.33 -39.93
CA PRO A 98 -1.96 -6.46 -41.00
C PRO A 98 -2.62 -7.22 -42.17
N SER A 99 -3.16 -8.43 -41.95
CA SER A 99 -3.74 -9.27 -43.02
C SER A 99 -5.17 -9.74 -42.80
N ASN A 100 -5.90 -9.19 -41.82
CA ASN A 100 -7.32 -9.48 -41.61
C ASN A 100 -8.22 -8.23 -41.66
N ASP A 101 -7.89 -7.24 -42.48
CA ASP A 101 -8.86 -6.24 -42.96
C ASP A 101 -9.77 -6.88 -44.02
N ASP A 102 -10.61 -7.82 -43.57
CA ASP A 102 -11.82 -8.22 -44.28
C ASP A 102 -12.99 -7.44 -43.64
N ASP A 103 -13.08 -6.14 -43.92
CA ASP A 103 -14.37 -5.44 -43.88
C ASP A 103 -14.58 -4.62 -45.16
N ASP A 104 -15.15 -5.33 -46.15
CA ASP A 104 -15.91 -4.76 -47.25
C ASP A 104 -17.09 -3.95 -46.69
N SER A 105 -16.94 -2.64 -46.53
CA SER A 105 -18.06 -1.69 -46.50
C SER A 105 -17.66 -0.31 -47.03
N ALA A 106 -17.78 -0.19 -48.35
CA ALA A 106 -18.25 0.96 -49.14
C ALA A 106 -17.85 2.40 -48.75
N ASP A 107 -17.29 3.07 -49.77
CA ASP A 107 -17.32 4.51 -50.05
C ASP A 107 -16.44 5.41 -49.16
N ASP A 108 -15.22 5.70 -49.62
CA ASP A 108 -14.97 7.01 -50.23
C ASP A 108 -13.60 7.05 -50.90
N ASP A 109 -13.62 7.59 -52.11
CA ASP A 109 -12.46 7.88 -52.95
C ASP A 109 -11.49 8.84 -52.24
N ASP A 110 -10.21 8.47 -52.07
CA ASP A 110 -9.16 9.36 -52.57
C ASP A 110 -7.92 8.59 -53.01
N ASP A 111 -7.53 8.94 -54.22
CA ASP A 111 -6.59 8.27 -55.07
C ASP A 111 -5.19 8.85 -54.79
N SER A 112 -4.28 7.95 -54.48
CA SER A 112 -2.90 7.89 -54.97
C SER A 112 -1.91 9.08 -54.80
N THR A 113 -0.81 8.70 -54.15
CA THR A 113 0.59 8.88 -54.61
C THR A 113 1.22 10.28 -54.56
N GLY A 114 2.17 10.44 -53.64
CA GLY A 114 3.58 10.19 -53.95
C GLY A 114 4.26 11.10 -54.97
N ASP A 115 5.25 11.82 -54.44
CA ASP A 115 6.48 12.30 -55.08
C ASP A 115 6.35 13.38 -56.17
N ASP A 116 6.93 14.56 -55.90
CA ASP A 116 8.11 14.99 -56.68
C ASP A 116 8.81 16.23 -56.07
N ASP A 117 10.11 16.04 -55.99
CA ASP A 117 11.28 16.89 -55.90
C ASP A 117 11.21 18.40 -56.22
N ASP A 118 12.26 19.04 -55.72
CA ASP A 118 12.96 20.19 -56.30
C ASP A 118 12.54 21.65 -55.98
N SER A 119 13.44 22.23 -55.18
CA SER A 119 14.26 23.40 -55.54
C SER A 119 13.84 24.80 -55.07
N ALA A 120 14.85 25.38 -54.41
CA ALA A 120 15.30 26.76 -54.47
C ALA A 120 14.55 27.79 -53.60
N GLY A 121 15.38 28.66 -53.01
CA GLY A 121 14.97 29.74 -52.13
C GLY A 121 14.21 30.84 -52.85
N ASP A 122 13.72 31.77 -52.05
CA ASP A 122 14.24 33.13 -52.08
C ASP A 122 13.73 33.85 -50.82
N ASP A 123 14.69 34.38 -50.06
CA ASP A 123 14.49 35.55 -49.23
C ASP A 123 14.06 36.72 -50.14
N ASP A 124 13.19 37.62 -49.67
CA ASP A 124 13.45 39.06 -49.68
C ASP A 124 12.17 39.88 -49.41
N ASP A 125 12.26 40.58 -48.28
CA ASP A 125 12.05 42.01 -48.12
C ASP A 125 10.71 42.70 -48.48
N ALA A 126 10.22 43.34 -47.41
CA ALA A 126 9.86 44.76 -47.34
C ALA A 126 8.56 45.21 -48.03
N SER A 127 7.66 45.79 -47.24
CA SER A 127 7.62 47.25 -47.02
C SER A 127 6.26 47.73 -46.52
N GLY A 128 6.28 48.77 -45.69
CA GLY A 128 5.28 49.83 -45.75
C GLY A 128 4.21 49.82 -44.67
N ASP A 129 4.50 50.54 -43.58
CA ASP A 129 3.78 51.76 -43.16
C ASP A 129 2.40 51.98 -43.83
N ASP A 130 1.34 52.24 -43.07
CA ASP A 130 1.10 53.58 -42.52
C ASP A 130 -0.33 53.72 -41.95
N ASP A 131 -0.39 54.45 -40.85
CA ASP A 131 -1.40 55.44 -40.48
C ASP A 131 -2.89 55.11 -40.23
N SER A 132 -3.21 55.35 -38.94
CA SER A 132 -4.12 56.41 -38.48
C SER A 132 -5.62 56.13 -38.29
N ALA A 133 -5.97 56.13 -36.99
CA ALA A 133 -6.89 57.06 -36.33
C ALA A 133 -8.41 56.98 -36.59
N GLY A 134 -9.15 57.09 -35.48
CA GLY A 134 -10.52 57.57 -35.45
C GLY A 134 -11.40 56.78 -34.49
N ASP A 135 -11.49 57.25 -33.24
CA ASP A 135 -12.69 57.90 -32.67
C ASP A 135 -14.04 57.29 -33.08
N ASP A 136 -15.05 57.12 -32.26
CA ASP A 136 -15.36 57.47 -30.87
C ASP A 136 -16.83 56.99 -30.68
N ASP A 137 -17.25 56.94 -29.42
CA ASP A 137 -18.60 57.26 -28.95
C ASP A 137 -19.79 56.28 -29.09
N ASP A 138 -20.38 56.07 -27.91
CA ASP A 138 -21.82 56.18 -27.58
C ASP A 138 -22.77 55.06 -28.02
N ALA A 139 -23.79 54.67 -27.25
CA ALA A 139 -24.20 54.97 -25.89
C ALA A 139 -25.37 54.02 -25.54
N SER A 140 -25.54 53.78 -24.23
CA SER A 140 -26.78 53.58 -23.46
C SER A 140 -28.10 53.14 -24.12
N GLY A 141 -28.81 52.24 -23.43
CA GLY A 141 -30.28 52.18 -23.51
C GLY A 141 -30.90 51.03 -22.72
N ASP A 142 -31.27 51.31 -21.48
CA ASP A 142 -32.19 50.52 -20.64
C ASP A 142 -33.59 50.42 -21.30
N ASP A 143 -34.31 49.29 -21.14
CA ASP A 143 -35.74 49.32 -20.78
C ASP A 143 -36.23 47.96 -20.26
N ASP A 144 -37.06 48.06 -19.21
CA ASP A 144 -37.74 47.02 -18.46
C ASP A 144 -38.96 46.48 -19.22
N SER A 145 -39.38 45.23 -18.94
CA SER A 145 -40.75 44.92 -18.45
C SER A 145 -41.13 43.45 -18.59
N ALA A 146 -41.93 43.04 -17.60
CA ALA A 146 -42.45 41.73 -17.28
C ALA A 146 -43.55 41.18 -18.20
N GLY A 147 -43.80 39.87 -18.09
CA GLY A 147 -45.14 39.29 -18.17
C GLY A 147 -45.30 38.03 -19.03
N ASP A 148 -45.85 36.99 -18.39
CA ASP A 148 -46.65 35.90 -18.96
C ASP A 148 -45.88 34.76 -19.66
N ASP A 149 -46.22 33.48 -19.58
CA ASP A 149 -47.06 32.64 -18.72
C ASP A 149 -46.73 31.20 -19.21
N ASP A 150 -46.71 30.26 -18.27
CA ASP A 150 -47.12 28.85 -18.42
C ASP A 150 -46.72 28.07 -19.71
N ASP A 151 -45.77 27.13 -19.58
CA ASP A 151 -45.92 25.79 -20.16
C ASP A 151 -44.99 24.79 -19.46
N SER A 152 -45.61 23.90 -18.68
CA SER A 152 -44.97 22.72 -18.09
C SER A 152 -44.72 21.65 -19.15
N ALA A 153 -43.46 21.38 -19.44
CA ALA A 153 -42.92 20.09 -19.84
C ALA A 153 -41.48 20.09 -19.30
N GLY A 154 -41.16 19.35 -18.25
CA GLY A 154 -41.08 17.90 -18.32
C GLY A 154 -39.78 17.47 -18.96
N ASP A 155 -38.65 18.11 -18.62
CA ASP A 155 -37.31 17.66 -18.96
C ASP A 155 -36.52 17.53 -17.65
N ASP A 156 -36.65 16.35 -17.04
CA ASP A 156 -35.74 15.83 -16.04
C ASP A 156 -34.37 15.60 -16.71
N ASP A 157 -33.60 16.65 -16.94
CA ASP A 157 -32.17 16.55 -17.25
C ASP A 157 -31.38 16.52 -15.93
N ASP A 158 -31.66 15.48 -15.13
CA ASP A 158 -30.73 15.00 -14.11
C ASP A 158 -29.75 14.03 -14.78
N SER A 159 -28.84 14.58 -15.58
CA SER A 159 -27.58 13.93 -15.94
C SER A 159 -26.57 13.98 -14.77
N ALA A 160 -27.06 13.79 -13.55
CA ALA A 160 -26.26 13.43 -12.40
C ALA A 160 -26.18 11.89 -12.34
N SER A 161 -24.98 11.38 -12.63
CA SER A 161 -24.51 10.03 -12.27
C SER A 161 -25.12 9.56 -10.94
N PRO A 162 -25.52 8.29 -10.75
CA PRO A 162 -26.25 7.89 -9.55
C PRO A 162 -25.35 8.09 -8.34
N ALA A 163 -25.53 9.22 -7.66
CA ALA A 163 -25.06 9.40 -6.30
C ALA A 163 -25.82 8.34 -5.51
N THR A 164 -25.20 7.19 -5.35
CA THR A 164 -25.73 6.12 -4.53
C THR A 164 -25.86 6.67 -3.11
N ASP A 165 -27.10 6.77 -2.61
CA ASP A 165 -27.38 7.35 -1.29
C ASP A 165 -26.43 6.76 -0.23
N PRO A 166 -25.81 7.55 0.67
CA PRO A 166 -24.97 7.01 1.73
C PRO A 166 -25.77 6.04 2.61
N PHE A 167 -25.18 4.91 2.99
CA PHE A 167 -25.82 4.00 3.96
C PHE A 167 -25.86 4.69 5.32
N THR A 168 -27.04 5.11 5.76
CA THR A 168 -27.22 5.78 7.06
C THR A 168 -27.28 4.77 8.20
N GLY A 169 -26.42 4.96 9.19
CA GLY A 169 -26.26 4.07 10.34
C GLY A 169 -25.16 3.03 10.13
N ASP A 170 -25.03 2.13 11.11
CA ASP A 170 -23.93 1.18 11.15
C ASP A 170 -24.20 -0.03 10.24
N VAL A 171 -23.17 -0.48 9.53
CA VAL A 171 -23.22 -1.67 8.69
C VAL A 171 -22.27 -2.74 9.22
N THR A 172 -22.73 -3.99 9.21
CA THR A 172 -21.90 -5.15 9.56
C THR A 172 -21.83 -6.12 8.39
N PHE A 173 -20.61 -6.43 7.97
CA PHE A 173 -20.33 -7.46 6.98
C PHE A 173 -19.75 -8.70 7.65
N SER A 174 -20.38 -9.83 7.38
CA SER A 174 -19.92 -11.16 7.79
C SER A 174 -19.70 -12.11 6.62
N THR A 175 -20.08 -11.71 5.41
CA THR A 175 -19.87 -12.49 4.18
C THR A 175 -19.58 -11.57 2.99
N SER A 176 -18.90 -12.12 1.97
CA SER A 176 -18.60 -11.40 0.72
C SER A 176 -19.85 -11.02 -0.08
N VAL A 177 -20.94 -11.78 0.06
CA VAL A 177 -22.22 -11.51 -0.61
C VAL A 177 -22.81 -10.18 -0.14
N GLN A 178 -22.78 -9.90 1.16
CA GLN A 178 -23.30 -8.63 1.70
C GLN A 178 -22.51 -7.42 1.18
N MET A 179 -21.20 -7.55 1.03
CA MET A 179 -20.35 -6.48 0.48
C MET A 179 -20.63 -6.26 -1.00
N LEU A 180 -20.78 -7.33 -1.79
CA LEU A 180 -21.13 -7.22 -3.20
C LEU A 180 -22.49 -6.52 -3.37
N GLU A 181 -23.51 -6.94 -2.61
CA GLU A 181 -24.83 -6.30 -2.62
C GLU A 181 -24.76 -4.83 -2.21
N PHE A 182 -23.93 -4.49 -1.22
CA PHE A 182 -23.69 -3.09 -0.84
C PHE A 182 -23.15 -2.29 -2.02
N CYS A 183 -22.10 -2.79 -2.69
CA CYS A 183 -21.48 -2.10 -3.82
C CYS A 183 -22.37 -1.94 -5.04
N THR A 184 -23.45 -2.72 -5.19
CA THR A 184 -24.43 -2.49 -6.27
C THR A 184 -25.29 -1.24 -6.05
N ARG A 185 -25.35 -0.70 -4.83
CA ARG A 185 -26.32 0.34 -4.45
C ARG A 185 -25.73 1.50 -3.67
N ARG A 186 -24.50 1.39 -3.17
CA ARG A 186 -23.87 2.25 -2.16
C ARG A 186 -22.37 2.29 -2.37
N SER A 187 -21.75 3.44 -2.08
CA SER A 187 -20.29 3.60 -2.03
C SER A 187 -19.81 4.24 -0.72
N THR A 188 -20.71 4.62 0.17
CA THR A 188 -20.38 5.33 1.42
C THR A 188 -21.25 4.85 2.58
N VAL A 189 -20.69 4.92 3.78
CA VAL A 189 -21.37 4.61 5.05
C VAL A 189 -21.35 5.87 5.93
N ASP A 190 -22.51 6.34 6.36
CA ASP A 190 -22.72 7.41 7.33
C ASP A 190 -23.02 6.79 8.71
N GLY A 191 -22.00 6.18 9.29
CA GLY A 191 -22.05 5.36 10.49
C GLY A 191 -20.81 4.46 10.57
N ASP A 192 -20.84 3.46 11.45
CA ASP A 192 -19.72 2.53 11.63
C ASP A 192 -19.73 1.42 10.56
N LEU A 193 -18.54 1.02 10.13
CA LEU A 193 -18.29 -0.13 9.27
C LEU A 193 -17.64 -1.25 10.08
N ILE A 194 -18.36 -2.37 10.22
CA ILE A 194 -17.93 -3.47 11.07
C ILE A 194 -17.74 -4.74 10.23
N PHE A 195 -16.53 -5.30 10.25
CA PHE A 195 -16.24 -6.64 9.75
C PHE A 195 -16.20 -7.62 10.92
N SER A 196 -17.08 -8.61 10.91
CA SER A 196 -17.17 -9.59 11.99
C SER A 196 -17.69 -10.93 11.49
N GLY A 197 -17.48 -11.99 12.28
CA GLY A 197 -17.93 -13.34 11.95
C GLY A 197 -16.77 -14.29 11.67
N THR A 198 -17.10 -15.46 11.13
CA THR A 198 -16.15 -16.57 10.95
C THR A 198 -16.11 -17.11 9.52
N GLU A 199 -16.81 -16.45 8.58
CA GLU A 199 -16.88 -16.86 7.18
C GLU A 199 -16.27 -15.82 6.24
N LEU A 200 -16.03 -14.60 6.72
CA LEU A 200 -15.41 -13.52 5.96
C LEU A 200 -13.91 -13.76 5.85
N VAL A 201 -13.43 -14.05 4.63
CA VAL A 201 -12.02 -14.33 4.34
C VAL A 201 -11.30 -13.11 3.79
N ASP A 202 -11.96 -12.30 2.96
CA ASP A 202 -11.38 -11.10 2.37
C ASP A 202 -12.43 -10.00 2.21
N THR A 203 -11.98 -8.76 1.99
CA THR A 203 -12.85 -7.59 1.71
C THR A 203 -12.82 -7.15 0.25
N GLY A 204 -12.31 -7.97 -0.68
CA GLY A 204 -12.12 -7.57 -2.08
C GLY A 204 -13.42 -7.21 -2.79
N SER A 205 -14.55 -7.78 -2.35
CA SER A 205 -15.89 -7.46 -2.86
C SER A 205 -16.40 -6.06 -2.45
N LEU A 206 -15.67 -5.32 -1.59
CA LEU A 206 -16.01 -3.98 -1.13
C LEU A 206 -15.13 -2.90 -1.78
N SER A 207 -14.73 -3.09 -3.04
CA SER A 207 -13.85 -2.16 -3.77
C SER A 207 -14.49 -0.79 -4.06
N CYS A 208 -15.81 -0.67 -3.96
CA CYS A 208 -16.55 0.56 -4.21
C CYS A 208 -16.53 1.57 -3.05
N LEU A 209 -16.12 1.15 -1.85
CA LEU A 209 -16.29 1.95 -0.64
C LEU A 209 -15.28 3.10 -0.60
N THR A 210 -15.77 4.33 -0.59
CA THR A 210 -14.94 5.54 -0.61
C THR A 210 -14.86 6.27 0.73
N SER A 211 -15.90 6.16 1.57
CA SER A 211 -15.95 6.87 2.86
C SER A 211 -16.74 6.12 3.93
N VAL A 212 -16.25 6.23 5.17
CA VAL A 212 -16.90 5.81 6.41
C VAL A 212 -17.00 7.02 7.35
N GLY A 213 -18.22 7.38 7.75
CA GLY A 213 -18.54 8.51 8.62
C GLY A 213 -18.34 8.24 10.11
N GLY A 214 -18.26 6.97 10.51
CA GLY A 214 -17.94 6.54 11.87
C GLY A 214 -16.62 5.76 11.94
N ASP A 215 -16.62 4.69 12.71
CA ASP A 215 -15.47 3.82 12.96
C ASP A 215 -15.38 2.70 11.91
N LEU A 216 -14.15 2.29 11.58
CA LEU A 216 -13.88 1.05 10.84
C LEU A 216 -13.35 0.02 11.83
N ILE A 217 -14.13 -1.02 12.08
CA ILE A 217 -13.85 -2.06 13.08
C ILE A 217 -13.75 -3.41 12.38
N ALA A 218 -12.63 -4.12 12.51
CA ALA A 218 -12.46 -5.48 12.01
C ALA A 218 -12.07 -6.43 13.14
N THR A 219 -12.97 -7.37 13.44
CA THR A 219 -12.86 -8.37 14.51
C THR A 219 -13.30 -9.76 14.04
N SER A 220 -12.83 -10.17 12.86
CA SER A 220 -13.14 -11.45 12.23
C SER A 220 -11.95 -12.41 12.35
N THR A 221 -12.16 -13.54 13.01
CA THR A 221 -11.07 -14.52 13.22
C THR A 221 -10.61 -15.21 11.94
N SER A 222 -11.44 -15.19 10.89
CA SER A 222 -11.20 -15.88 9.62
C SER A 222 -10.76 -14.95 8.50
N LEU A 223 -10.73 -13.63 8.76
CA LEU A 223 -10.33 -12.63 7.79
C LEU A 223 -8.82 -12.74 7.55
N GLN A 224 -8.43 -12.96 6.30
CA GLN A 224 -7.05 -13.07 5.83
C GLN A 224 -6.57 -11.81 5.14
N SER A 225 -7.48 -11.07 4.49
CA SER A 225 -7.13 -9.88 3.71
C SER A 225 -8.14 -8.75 3.89
N LEU A 226 -7.69 -7.64 4.47
CA LEU A 226 -8.44 -6.39 4.56
C LEU A 226 -7.83 -5.37 3.61
N VAL A 227 -8.43 -5.22 2.44
CA VAL A 227 -7.99 -4.29 1.40
C VAL A 227 -9.19 -3.44 0.99
N LEU A 228 -9.08 -2.12 1.13
CA LEU A 228 -10.11 -1.15 0.75
C LEU A 228 -9.46 -0.06 -0.11
N PRO A 229 -9.27 -0.30 -1.42
CA PRO A 229 -8.41 0.53 -2.27
C PRO A 229 -9.01 1.91 -2.56
N ALA A 230 -10.34 2.03 -2.56
CA ALA A 230 -11.04 3.28 -2.81
C ALA A 230 -11.30 4.11 -1.54
N LEU A 231 -11.04 3.56 -0.34
CA LEU A 231 -11.33 4.23 0.91
C LEU A 231 -10.36 5.39 1.14
N THR A 232 -10.89 6.61 1.14
CA THR A 232 -10.08 7.84 1.29
C THR A 232 -10.43 8.64 2.53
N LEU A 233 -11.64 8.44 3.07
CA LEU A 233 -12.15 9.20 4.22
C LEU A 233 -12.68 8.28 5.32
N LEU A 234 -12.07 8.39 6.49
CA LEU A 234 -12.55 7.85 7.75
C LEU A 234 -12.70 9.01 8.73
N GLN A 235 -13.87 9.17 9.35
CA GLN A 235 -14.09 10.24 10.33
C GLN A 235 -13.88 9.77 11.78
N GLY A 236 -13.99 8.47 12.05
CA GLY A 236 -13.82 7.88 13.38
C GLY A 236 -12.48 7.17 13.59
N ASN A 237 -12.55 6.05 14.30
CA ASN A 237 -11.44 5.19 14.68
C ASN A 237 -11.18 4.11 13.64
N LEU A 238 -9.93 3.66 13.54
CA LEU A 238 -9.53 2.45 12.81
C LEU A 238 -9.12 1.39 13.83
N GLU A 239 -9.96 0.37 14.02
CA GLU A 239 -9.72 -0.72 14.98
C GLU A 239 -9.66 -2.06 14.26
N ILE A 240 -8.45 -2.59 14.09
CA ILE A 240 -8.19 -3.92 13.52
C ILE A 240 -7.67 -4.81 14.64
N ALA A 241 -8.59 -5.58 15.23
CA ALA A 241 -8.31 -6.30 16.46
C ALA A 241 -8.71 -7.77 16.38
N GLN A 242 -7.85 -8.64 16.93
CA GLN A 242 -8.14 -10.07 17.12
C GLN A 242 -8.42 -10.85 15.83
N ASN A 243 -7.85 -10.44 14.70
CA ASN A 243 -7.96 -11.17 13.44
C ASN A 243 -6.81 -12.19 13.36
N LEU A 244 -7.08 -13.41 13.81
CA LEU A 244 -6.06 -14.46 13.97
C LEU A 244 -5.41 -14.89 12.66
N ASP A 245 -6.17 -14.84 11.56
CA ASP A 245 -5.74 -15.26 10.23
C ASP A 245 -5.36 -14.09 9.32
N LEU A 246 -5.41 -12.84 9.80
CA LEU A 246 -5.13 -11.66 8.99
C LEU A 246 -3.66 -11.61 8.59
N ILE A 247 -3.43 -11.67 7.29
CA ILE A 247 -2.12 -11.63 6.64
C ILE A 247 -1.88 -10.28 5.99
N ARG A 248 -2.92 -9.74 5.33
CA ARG A 248 -2.86 -8.52 4.52
C ARG A 248 -3.75 -7.40 5.07
N LEU A 249 -3.20 -6.19 5.21
CA LEU A 249 -3.93 -4.97 5.55
C LEU A 249 -3.47 -3.80 4.68
N HIS A 250 -4.24 -3.39 3.67
CA HIS A 250 -3.91 -2.26 2.80
C HIS A 250 -5.04 -1.22 2.77
N LEU A 251 -4.76 -0.01 3.26
CA LEU A 251 -5.68 1.14 3.26
C LEU A 251 -5.00 2.37 2.64
N ASN A 252 -4.47 2.19 1.44
CA ASN A 252 -3.50 3.10 0.81
C ASN A 252 -4.09 4.47 0.42
N GLY A 253 -5.42 4.60 0.36
CA GLY A 253 -6.10 5.87 0.14
C GLY A 253 -6.30 6.71 1.41
N LEU A 254 -6.11 6.14 2.59
CA LEU A 254 -6.46 6.76 3.85
C LEU A 254 -5.32 7.67 4.35
N ASN A 255 -5.50 8.98 4.22
CA ASN A 255 -4.47 9.95 4.58
C ASN A 255 -4.42 10.26 6.09
N GLN A 256 -5.54 10.13 6.79
CA GLN A 256 -5.68 10.51 8.19
C GLN A 256 -6.65 9.60 8.92
N VAL A 257 -6.38 9.38 10.21
CA VAL A 257 -7.33 8.78 11.15
C VAL A 257 -7.60 9.82 12.25
N PRO A 258 -8.70 10.58 12.18
CA PRO A 258 -9.01 11.61 13.16
C PRO A 258 -9.16 11.04 14.58
N GLY A 259 -9.63 9.80 14.70
CA GLY A 259 -9.78 9.08 15.96
C GLY A 259 -8.52 8.32 16.38
N HIS A 260 -8.75 7.14 16.94
CA HIS A 260 -7.76 6.18 17.40
C HIS A 260 -7.38 5.20 16.28
N LEU A 261 -6.10 4.84 16.17
CA LEU A 261 -5.63 3.74 15.33
C LEU A 261 -5.15 2.59 16.21
N SER A 262 -5.81 1.44 16.13
CA SER A 262 -5.47 0.22 16.84
C SER A 262 -5.21 -0.93 15.87
N LEU A 263 -3.98 -1.45 15.88
CA LEU A 263 -3.65 -2.76 15.36
C LEU A 263 -3.30 -3.65 16.55
N TYR A 264 -4.28 -4.43 17.01
CA TYR A 264 -4.16 -5.23 18.23
C TYR A 264 -4.34 -6.72 17.95
N PHE A 265 -3.36 -7.52 18.34
CA PHE A 265 -3.49 -8.99 18.33
C PHE A 265 -3.85 -9.55 16.94
N ASN A 266 -3.09 -9.16 15.90
CA ASN A 266 -3.16 -9.76 14.57
C ASN A 266 -1.85 -10.53 14.31
N PRO A 267 -1.71 -11.75 14.85
CA PRO A 267 -0.42 -12.44 14.96
C PRO A 267 0.21 -12.82 13.62
N ARG A 268 -0.58 -12.92 12.53
CA ARG A 268 -0.12 -13.31 11.19
C ARG A 268 0.06 -12.14 10.22
N LEU A 269 -0.13 -10.91 10.69
CA LEU A 269 -0.07 -9.71 9.85
C LEU A 269 1.39 -9.37 9.53
N TYR A 270 1.81 -9.61 8.29
CA TYR A 270 3.15 -9.23 7.79
C TYR A 270 3.08 -8.34 6.54
N ASP A 271 2.02 -8.44 5.74
CA ASP A 271 1.81 -7.63 4.55
C ASP A 271 0.86 -6.48 4.90
N TRP A 272 1.40 -5.32 5.24
CA TRP A 272 0.58 -4.21 5.71
C TRP A 272 1.08 -2.88 5.19
N ASP A 273 0.13 -2.06 4.73
CA ASP A 273 0.38 -0.77 4.12
C ASP A 273 -0.69 0.22 4.57
N LEU A 274 -0.25 1.12 5.45
CA LEU A 274 -0.97 2.30 5.89
C LEU A 274 -0.11 3.55 5.63
N SER A 275 0.80 3.47 4.65
CA SER A 275 1.87 4.45 4.45
C SER A 275 1.36 5.85 4.07
N ALA A 276 0.13 5.94 3.55
CA ALA A 276 -0.54 7.21 3.28
C ALA A 276 -0.97 7.96 4.56
N ILE A 277 -1.13 7.26 5.69
CA ILE A 277 -1.55 7.88 6.96
C ILE A 277 -0.44 8.82 7.46
N ASN A 278 -0.70 10.12 7.37
CA ASN A 278 0.21 11.15 7.88
C ASN A 278 -0.12 11.59 9.31
N GLN A 279 -1.35 11.37 9.77
CA GLN A 279 -1.79 11.84 11.08
C GLN A 279 -2.78 10.89 11.73
N VAL A 280 -2.56 10.64 13.02
CA VAL A 280 -3.54 10.03 13.94
C VAL A 280 -3.93 11.07 14.97
N GLY A 281 -5.23 11.36 15.10
CA GLY A 281 -5.70 12.47 15.93
C GLY A 281 -5.68 12.18 17.42
N THR A 282 -5.80 10.92 17.83
CA THR A 282 -5.69 10.49 19.24
C THR A 282 -4.54 9.49 19.40
N ASP A 283 -4.80 8.30 19.94
CA ASP A 283 -3.78 7.32 20.27
C ASP A 283 -3.47 6.41 19.07
N LEU A 284 -2.25 5.91 18.99
CA LEU A 284 -1.81 4.88 18.05
C LEU A 284 -1.29 3.69 18.85
N GLN A 285 -1.93 2.53 18.69
CA GLN A 285 -1.57 1.28 19.34
C GLN A 285 -1.20 0.24 18.29
N LEU A 286 0.07 -0.20 18.27
CA LEU A 286 0.48 -1.39 17.53
C LEU A 286 1.00 -2.39 18.54
N PHE A 287 0.13 -3.35 18.87
CA PHE A 287 0.37 -4.22 20.00
C PHE A 287 0.02 -5.68 19.70
N HIS A 288 0.87 -6.61 20.12
CA HIS A 288 0.67 -8.05 19.87
C HIS A 288 0.55 -8.46 18.39
N ASN A 289 1.26 -7.80 17.46
CA ASN A 289 1.32 -8.22 16.06
C ASN A 289 2.65 -8.93 15.80
N GLN A 290 2.65 -10.25 15.98
CA GLN A 290 3.88 -11.03 16.05
C GLN A 290 4.66 -11.07 14.73
N ALA A 291 3.96 -11.07 13.59
CA ALA A 291 4.55 -11.18 12.26
C ALA A 291 5.03 -9.84 11.63
N ILE A 292 4.85 -8.71 12.32
CA ILE A 292 5.35 -7.41 11.85
C ILE A 292 6.86 -7.33 12.10
N ILE A 293 7.64 -7.18 11.01
CA ILE A 293 9.11 -7.18 11.04
C ILE A 293 9.71 -5.77 11.05
N ASP A 294 8.99 -4.78 10.51
CA ASP A 294 9.37 -3.36 10.47
C ASP A 294 8.14 -2.46 10.58
N LEU A 295 8.34 -1.14 10.59
CA LEU A 295 7.28 -0.12 10.65
C LEU A 295 7.04 0.59 9.31
N SER A 296 7.43 -0.01 8.18
CA SER A 296 7.33 0.60 6.84
C SER A 296 5.89 0.93 6.45
N GLY A 297 4.92 0.15 6.93
CA GLY A 297 3.50 0.40 6.80
C GLY A 297 3.03 1.72 7.43
N LEU A 298 3.85 2.41 8.24
CA LEU A 298 3.59 3.75 8.79
C LEU A 298 4.67 4.76 8.41
N SER A 299 5.39 4.52 7.31
CA SER A 299 6.51 5.38 6.87
C SER A 299 6.12 6.85 6.63
N GLY A 300 4.86 7.13 6.28
CA GLY A 300 4.32 8.47 6.10
C GLY A 300 3.84 9.17 7.38
N LEU A 301 3.81 8.49 8.54
CA LEU A 301 3.24 9.03 9.77
C LEU A 301 4.06 10.21 10.31
N GLN A 302 3.44 11.39 10.39
CA GLN A 302 4.08 12.64 10.81
C GLN A 302 3.73 13.05 12.25
N SER A 303 2.53 12.74 12.73
CA SER A 303 2.11 13.09 14.09
C SER A 303 1.06 12.14 14.67
N VAL A 304 1.12 11.97 15.99
CA VAL A 304 0.09 11.31 16.80
C VAL A 304 -0.38 12.29 17.86
N GLY A 305 -1.67 12.61 17.90
CA GLY A 305 -2.20 13.62 18.82
C GLY A 305 -2.23 13.17 20.29
N GLY A 306 -2.27 11.87 20.53
CA GLY A 306 -2.24 11.23 21.84
C GLY A 306 -1.01 10.35 22.05
N GLU A 307 -1.21 9.19 22.67
CA GLU A 307 -0.16 8.24 23.00
C GLU A 307 0.22 7.35 21.82
N LEU A 308 1.51 7.10 21.66
CA LEU A 308 2.06 6.13 20.72
C LEU A 308 2.58 4.93 21.51
N ASN A 309 1.91 3.79 21.39
CA ASN A 309 2.23 2.55 22.08
C ASN A 309 2.64 1.46 21.06
N LEU A 310 3.92 1.09 21.06
CA LEU A 310 4.47 0.00 20.25
C LEU A 310 4.95 -1.10 21.19
N GLY A 311 4.26 -2.24 21.22
CA GLY A 311 4.77 -3.32 22.04
C GLY A 311 4.30 -4.72 21.74
N PHE A 312 5.06 -5.69 22.23
CA PHE A 312 4.79 -7.11 21.99
C PHE A 312 4.71 -7.47 20.49
N ASN A 313 5.42 -6.73 19.64
CA ASN A 313 5.65 -7.07 18.23
C ASN A 313 7.00 -7.78 18.16
N ILE A 314 6.98 -9.07 18.50
CA ILE A 314 8.20 -9.79 18.90
C ILE A 314 9.21 -9.99 17.76
N GLN A 315 8.78 -10.00 16.49
CA GLN A 315 9.65 -10.10 15.31
C GLN A 315 10.07 -8.74 14.74
N LEU A 316 9.66 -7.63 15.36
CA LEU A 316 10.04 -6.30 14.93
C LEU A 316 11.56 -6.15 15.08
N SER A 317 12.27 -6.08 13.95
CA SER A 317 13.74 -6.05 13.88
C SER A 317 14.29 -4.61 13.96
N GLU A 318 13.55 -3.66 13.40
CA GLU A 318 13.86 -2.24 13.42
C GLU A 318 12.60 -1.42 13.71
N ALA A 319 12.69 -0.54 14.71
CA ALA A 319 11.64 0.42 15.03
C ALA A 319 12.04 1.80 14.46
N ALA A 320 11.60 2.09 13.24
CA ALA A 320 11.86 3.35 12.57
C ALA A 320 10.57 4.01 12.06
N LEU A 321 10.36 5.28 12.44
CA LEU A 321 9.31 6.14 11.90
C LEU A 321 9.97 7.45 11.45
N PRO A 322 10.50 7.49 10.21
CA PRO A 322 11.41 8.55 9.77
C PRO A 322 10.74 9.92 9.65
N GLN A 323 9.42 9.97 9.43
CA GLN A 323 8.66 11.21 9.28
C GLN A 323 8.00 11.68 10.58
N LEU A 324 7.99 10.87 11.65
CA LEU A 324 7.28 11.19 12.88
C LEU A 324 7.97 12.37 13.57
N THR A 325 7.25 13.49 13.73
CA THR A 325 7.75 14.74 14.30
C THR A 325 7.31 14.97 15.74
N SER A 326 6.14 14.48 16.13
CA SER A 326 5.60 14.71 17.47
C SER A 326 4.59 13.66 17.92
N THR A 327 4.54 13.46 19.24
CA THR A 327 3.46 12.78 19.94
C THR A 327 2.87 13.75 20.95
N GLY A 328 1.55 13.94 20.95
CA GLY A 328 0.89 14.83 21.92
C GLY A 328 0.78 14.21 23.31
N GLY A 329 0.85 12.89 23.42
CA GLY A 329 0.89 12.11 24.65
C GLY A 329 2.23 11.38 24.87
N SER A 330 2.18 10.24 25.55
CA SER A 330 3.36 9.41 25.83
C SER A 330 3.82 8.63 24.59
N LEU A 331 5.12 8.43 24.47
CA LEU A 331 5.74 7.47 23.55
C LEU A 331 6.24 6.28 24.37
N GLU A 332 5.60 5.12 24.24
CA GLU A 332 6.02 3.87 24.86
C GLU A 332 6.37 2.83 23.81
N ILE A 333 7.62 2.36 23.86
CA ILE A 333 8.13 1.27 23.04
C ILE A 333 8.60 0.18 24.01
N SER A 334 7.91 -0.97 23.99
CA SER A 334 8.24 -2.02 24.94
C SER A 334 8.00 -3.44 24.46
N HIS A 335 8.76 -4.40 25.00
CA HIS A 335 8.58 -5.83 24.71
C HIS A 335 8.67 -6.18 23.21
N ASN A 336 9.51 -5.48 22.45
CA ASN A 336 9.85 -5.84 21.06
C ASN A 336 11.25 -6.47 21.10
N ALA A 337 11.31 -7.77 21.41
CA ALA A 337 12.54 -8.43 21.80
C ALA A 337 13.62 -8.44 20.70
N GLU A 338 13.22 -8.55 19.43
CA GLU A 338 14.14 -8.61 18.28
C GLU A 338 14.57 -7.23 17.74
N ALA A 339 14.04 -6.13 18.29
CA ALA A 339 14.31 -4.80 17.80
C ALA A 339 15.76 -4.40 18.13
N ALA A 340 16.65 -4.51 17.14
CA ALA A 340 18.06 -4.17 17.28
C ALA A 340 18.30 -2.66 17.22
N GLN A 341 17.45 -1.94 16.48
CA GLN A 341 17.59 -0.52 16.25
C GLN A 341 16.27 0.22 16.53
N LEU A 342 16.38 1.37 17.21
CA LEU A 342 15.29 2.31 17.40
C LEU A 342 15.73 3.70 16.90
N THR A 343 15.18 4.11 15.76
CA THR A 343 15.54 5.37 15.10
C THR A 343 14.31 6.22 14.81
N LEU A 344 14.16 7.33 15.54
CA LEU A 344 13.10 8.32 15.31
C LEU A 344 13.75 9.65 14.90
N ALA A 345 14.28 9.69 13.68
CA ALA A 345 15.19 10.74 13.22
C ALA A 345 14.58 12.15 13.26
N SER A 346 13.28 12.27 12.94
CA SER A 346 12.55 13.54 12.86
C SER A 346 11.78 13.88 14.14
N LEU A 347 11.73 12.99 15.12
CA LEU A 347 10.93 13.18 16.33
C LEU A 347 11.50 14.35 17.12
N TYR A 348 10.71 15.41 17.24
CA TYR A 348 11.09 16.67 17.87
C TYR A 348 10.55 16.79 19.30
N SER A 349 9.34 16.29 19.57
CA SER A 349 8.72 16.44 20.90
C SER A 349 7.83 15.27 21.31
N VAL A 350 7.83 15.00 22.61
CA VAL A 350 6.91 14.07 23.29
C VAL A 350 6.14 14.85 24.37
N GLY A 351 4.82 14.94 24.20
CA GLY A 351 3.89 15.67 25.06
C GLY A 351 3.54 14.95 26.38
N GLY A 352 4.00 13.71 26.53
CA GLY A 352 3.91 12.92 27.76
C GLY A 352 5.25 12.30 28.13
N ASN A 353 5.23 11.02 28.47
CA ASN A 353 6.42 10.28 28.90
C ASN A 353 7.13 9.64 27.72
N LEU A 354 8.45 9.56 27.76
CA LEU A 354 9.24 8.70 26.87
C LEU A 354 9.63 7.43 27.63
N ARG A 355 9.11 6.27 27.22
CA ARG A 355 9.40 4.97 27.83
C ARG A 355 9.93 3.99 26.79
N ILE A 356 11.18 3.57 26.97
CA ILE A 356 11.84 2.56 26.13
C ILE A 356 12.30 1.44 27.06
N ARG A 357 11.64 0.28 26.97
CA ARG A 357 11.94 -0.81 27.90
C ARG A 357 11.76 -2.20 27.32
N THR A 358 12.57 -3.15 27.78
CA THR A 358 12.39 -4.56 27.38
C THR A 358 12.54 -4.73 25.87
N LEU A 359 13.56 -4.09 25.29
CA LEU A 359 14.02 -4.31 23.91
C LEU A 359 15.33 -5.12 23.99
N ASP A 360 15.20 -6.44 23.98
CA ASP A 360 16.27 -7.36 24.39
C ASP A 360 17.50 -7.29 23.46
N MET A 361 17.29 -7.02 22.17
CA MET A 361 18.35 -6.92 21.16
C MET A 361 18.81 -5.50 20.85
N LEU A 362 18.20 -4.47 21.48
CA LEU A 362 18.47 -3.07 21.15
C LEU A 362 19.93 -2.70 21.40
N ASP A 363 20.68 -2.38 20.34
CA ASP A 363 22.07 -1.95 20.42
C ASP A 363 22.29 -0.53 19.87
N GLN A 364 21.34 0.00 19.08
CA GLN A 364 21.33 1.38 18.58
C GLN A 364 20.04 2.11 18.99
N LEU A 365 20.20 3.21 19.71
CA LEU A 365 19.14 4.15 20.07
C LEU A 365 19.47 5.54 19.52
N SER A 366 18.64 6.06 18.62
CA SER A 366 18.90 7.34 17.95
C SER A 366 17.64 8.19 17.79
N MET A 367 17.66 9.40 18.37
CA MET A 367 16.61 10.42 18.24
C MET A 367 17.25 11.82 18.16
N PRO A 368 18.04 12.10 17.10
CA PRO A 368 18.91 13.29 17.05
C PRO A 368 18.15 14.62 17.06
N SER A 369 16.89 14.64 16.60
CA SER A 369 16.07 15.85 16.55
C SER A 369 15.26 16.07 17.83
N LEU A 370 15.27 15.11 18.77
CA LEU A 370 14.40 15.16 19.94
C LEU A 370 14.82 16.29 20.87
N TYR A 371 13.91 17.27 21.00
CA TYR A 371 14.14 18.51 21.70
C TYR A 371 13.55 18.50 23.11
N SER A 372 12.36 17.92 23.30
CA SER A 372 11.66 17.98 24.60
C SER A 372 10.84 16.72 24.90
N VAL A 373 10.84 16.35 26.19
CA VAL A 373 9.94 15.37 26.79
C VAL A 373 9.30 16.05 28.00
N THR A 374 7.99 16.24 27.98
CA THR A 374 7.31 17.00 29.06
C THR A 374 7.04 16.16 30.30
N GLY A 375 6.93 14.83 30.15
CA GLY A 375 6.78 13.87 31.25
C GLY A 375 8.09 13.21 31.66
N ASP A 376 7.98 11.96 32.13
CA ASP A 376 9.11 11.15 32.57
C ASP A 376 9.95 10.65 31.38
N PHE A 377 11.25 10.52 31.61
CA PHE A 377 12.19 9.86 30.70
C PHE A 377 12.64 8.54 31.32
N LEU A 378 12.27 7.43 30.70
CA LEU A 378 12.61 6.08 31.14
C LEU A 378 13.24 5.29 30.00
N VAL A 379 14.50 4.88 30.19
CA VAL A 379 15.18 3.93 29.31
C VAL A 379 15.73 2.81 30.19
N ALA A 380 15.02 1.68 30.24
CA ALA A 380 15.34 0.65 31.21
C ALA A 380 15.11 -0.77 30.71
N HIS A 381 15.84 -1.73 31.25
CA HIS A 381 15.70 -3.15 30.89
C HIS A 381 15.96 -3.42 29.40
N ASN A 382 16.99 -2.78 28.83
CA ASN A 382 17.46 -3.05 27.47
C ASN A 382 18.89 -3.63 27.58
N PRO A 383 19.04 -4.95 27.79
CA PRO A 383 20.28 -5.57 28.25
C PRO A 383 21.47 -5.46 27.27
N VAL A 384 21.21 -5.17 25.99
CA VAL A 384 22.23 -4.98 24.96
C VAL A 384 22.55 -3.49 24.74
N LEU A 385 21.65 -2.57 25.12
CA LEU A 385 21.82 -1.14 24.85
C LEU A 385 22.94 -0.57 25.71
N PRO A 386 24.00 0.03 25.13
CA PRO A 386 25.02 0.71 25.91
C PRO A 386 24.39 1.85 26.73
N THR A 387 24.55 1.83 28.05
CA THR A 387 24.01 2.86 28.94
C THR A 387 24.38 4.28 28.48
N ALA A 388 25.58 4.45 27.92
CA ALA A 388 26.05 5.72 27.37
C ALA A 388 25.17 6.31 26.25
N GLN A 389 24.48 5.49 25.43
CA GLN A 389 23.56 5.99 24.40
C GLN A 389 22.29 6.59 25.03
N ALA A 390 21.74 5.92 26.05
CA ALA A 390 20.60 6.45 26.81
C ALA A 390 20.97 7.75 27.55
N GLU A 391 22.18 7.80 28.12
CA GLU A 391 22.71 9.00 28.78
C GLU A 391 22.96 10.14 27.79
N ALA A 392 23.47 9.85 26.59
CA ALA A 392 23.65 10.85 25.55
C ALA A 392 22.31 11.48 25.12
N LEU A 393 21.26 10.66 24.95
CA LEU A 393 19.92 11.15 24.65
C LEU A 393 19.34 12.01 25.78
N ARG A 394 19.52 11.59 27.04
CA ARG A 394 19.18 12.40 28.22
C ARG A 394 19.90 13.74 28.21
N ASP A 395 21.21 13.74 27.97
CA ASP A 395 22.03 14.95 28.00
C ASP A 395 21.69 15.91 26.84
N GLN A 396 21.34 15.37 25.66
CA GLN A 396 20.77 16.14 24.55
C GLN A 396 19.49 16.87 24.98
N LEU A 397 18.55 16.16 25.59
CA LEU A 397 17.28 16.74 26.08
C LEU A 397 17.52 17.81 27.15
N LEU A 398 18.41 17.55 28.12
CA LEU A 398 18.75 18.50 29.18
C LEU A 398 19.43 19.78 28.66
N ALA A 399 20.16 19.69 27.54
CA ALA A 399 20.78 20.83 26.87
C ALA A 399 19.80 21.63 25.98
N ALA A 400 18.69 21.01 25.59
CA ALA A 400 17.73 21.55 24.62
C ALA A 400 16.45 22.07 25.31
N GLY A 401 15.33 21.34 25.21
CA GLY A 401 14.01 21.72 25.74
C GLY A 401 13.69 21.14 27.12
N GLY A 402 14.50 20.23 27.63
CA GLY A 402 14.39 19.65 28.96
C GLY A 402 13.52 18.40 29.05
N ILE A 403 13.62 17.77 30.22
CA ILE A 403 12.78 16.66 30.67
C ILE A 403 11.95 17.19 31.83
N GLY A 404 10.63 17.18 31.71
CA GLY A 404 9.74 17.77 32.73
C GLY A 404 9.52 16.87 33.95
N GLY A 405 9.67 15.55 33.80
CA GLY A 405 9.48 14.55 34.83
C GLY A 405 10.77 13.94 35.38
N THR A 406 10.64 12.71 35.88
CA THR A 406 11.73 11.92 36.44
C THR A 406 12.58 11.31 35.33
N ILE A 407 13.89 11.24 35.56
CA ILE A 407 14.83 10.56 34.68
C ILE A 407 15.21 9.22 35.32
N LEU A 408 14.95 8.12 34.63
CA LEU A 408 15.35 6.78 35.04
C LEU A 408 16.07 6.06 33.90
N ILE A 409 17.34 5.73 34.14
CA ILE A 409 18.16 4.91 33.24
C ILE A 409 18.73 3.77 34.08
N GLU A 410 18.26 2.55 33.87
CA GLU A 410 18.65 1.40 34.69
C GLU A 410 18.57 0.10 33.89
N HIS A 411 19.32 -0.92 34.31
CA HIS A 411 19.27 -2.25 33.68
C HIS A 411 19.53 -2.24 32.16
N ASN A 412 20.44 -1.37 31.71
CA ASN A 412 21.03 -1.36 30.37
C ASN A 412 22.50 -1.88 30.44
N GLN A 413 23.16 -2.10 29.29
CA GLN A 413 24.53 -2.63 29.20
C GLN A 413 25.59 -1.69 29.79
#